data_AF-A0A7X8MJ60-F1
#
_entry.id   AF-A0A7X8MJ60-F1
#
_cell.length_a   1.000
_cell.length_b   1.000
_cell.length_c   1.000
_cell.angle_alpha   90.00
_cell.angle_beta   90.00
_cell.angle_gamma   90.00
#
_symmetry.space_group_name_H-M   'P 1'
#
loop_
_entity.id
_entity.type
_entity.pdbx_description
1 polymer ?
#
loop_
_entity_poly.entity_id
_entity_poly.type
_entity_poly.pdbx_seq_one_letter_code
_entity_poly.pdbx_strand_id
1 'polypeptide(L)'
;MNLNHSLHKPNSTRYLHPLLTALLIISLTWLTLLCLANTAWADTGVIKGSVVNIRSGPGTNHEIVGTIYQGTQVTISQKTGGLV
;
A
#
# COMPACT_ATOMS: atom_id res chain seq x y z
N MET A 1 29.03 1.86 64.82
CA MET A 1 28.17 0.78 64.31
C MET A 1 27.68 1.15 62.92
N ASN A 2 27.98 0.31 61.92
CA ASN A 2 27.35 0.26 60.59
C ASN A 2 25.88 -0.19 60.81
N LEU A 3 24.85 0.26 60.09
CA LEU A 3 24.44 -0.30 58.80
C LEU A 3 23.45 0.63 58.08
N ASN A 4 23.76 0.87 56.80
CA ASN A 4 22.84 1.27 55.74
C ASN A 4 21.47 0.60 55.87
N HIS A 5 20.39 1.38 55.93
CA HIS A 5 19.04 0.92 55.65
C HIS A 5 18.17 2.15 55.37
N SER A 6 17.48 2.32 54.26
CA SER A 6 16.91 1.33 53.38
C SER A 6 16.78 1.89 51.96
N LEU A 7 16.90 0.95 51.04
CA LEU A 7 16.91 1.11 49.61
C LEU A 7 15.61 1.74 49.09
N HIS A 8 15.79 2.56 48.05
CA HIS A 8 14.97 2.61 46.84
C HIS A 8 13.46 2.32 47.06
N LYS A 9 12.64 3.38 47.07
CA LYS A 9 11.20 3.28 46.82
C LYS A 9 11.01 2.78 45.38
N PRO A 10 10.60 1.52 45.14
CA PRO A 10 10.43 1.07 43.77
C PRO A 10 9.26 1.83 43.17
N ASN A 11 9.52 2.42 42.00
CA ASN A 11 8.51 2.90 41.09
C ASN A 11 7.68 1.70 40.62
N SER A 12 6.68 1.31 41.40
CA SER A 12 5.73 0.29 40.98
C SER A 12 4.92 0.82 39.80
N THR A 13 5.46 0.69 38.60
CA THR A 13 4.73 0.75 37.34
C THR A 13 3.71 -0.36 37.40
N ARG A 14 2.49 0.05 37.72
CA ARG A 14 1.32 -0.81 37.91
C ARG A 14 0.95 -1.44 36.56
N TYR A 15 1.55 -2.58 36.23
CA TYR A 15 1.12 -3.50 35.17
C TYR A 15 -0.23 -4.15 35.52
N LEU A 16 -1.25 -3.35 35.83
CA LEU A 16 -2.50 -3.83 36.41
C LEU A 16 -3.41 -4.55 35.40
N HIS A 17 -3.15 -4.43 34.09
CA HIS A 17 -4.03 -5.01 33.05
C HIS A 17 -3.25 -5.58 31.86
N PRO A 18 -2.35 -6.57 32.06
CA PRO A 18 -1.52 -7.14 30.98
C PRO A 18 -2.35 -7.69 29.80
N LEU A 19 -3.57 -8.16 30.10
CA LEU A 19 -4.54 -8.62 29.09
C LEU A 19 -5.07 -7.48 28.22
N LEU A 20 -5.37 -6.33 28.81
CA LEU A 20 -5.88 -5.16 28.08
C LEU A 20 -4.80 -4.58 27.16
N THR A 21 -3.56 -4.51 27.66
CA THR A 21 -2.42 -4.07 26.85
C THR A 21 -2.12 -5.06 25.74
N ALA A 22 -2.22 -6.37 25.99
CA ALA A 22 -2.03 -7.39 24.96
C ALA A 22 -3.12 -7.32 23.88
N LEU A 23 -4.38 -7.13 24.26
CA LEU A 23 -5.50 -6.99 23.32
C LEU A 23 -5.35 -5.74 22.45
N LEU A 24 -4.93 -4.63 23.03
CA LEU A 24 -4.66 -3.38 22.30
C LEU A 24 -3.53 -3.59 21.29
N ILE A 25 -2.42 -4.23 21.70
CA ILE A 25 -1.30 -4.52 20.80
C ILE A 25 -1.73 -5.45 19.65
N ILE A 26 -2.49 -6.52 19.93
CA ILE A 26 -3.01 -7.44 18.90
C ILE A 26 -3.93 -6.71 17.93
N SER A 27 -4.78 -5.80 18.42
CA SER A 27 -5.65 -4.98 17.58
C SER A 27 -4.85 -4.04 16.68
N LEU A 28 -3.82 -3.38 17.21
CA LEU A 28 -2.97 -2.47 16.44
C LEU A 28 -2.13 -3.23 15.42
N THR A 29 -1.56 -4.38 15.76
CA THR A 29 -0.78 -5.18 14.81
C THR A 29 -1.65 -5.70 13.67
N TRP A 30 -2.88 -6.13 13.98
CA TRP A 30 -3.85 -6.56 12.98
C TRP A 30 -4.28 -5.42 12.05
N LEU A 31 -4.51 -4.22 12.60
CA LEU A 31 -4.84 -3.03 11.82
C LEU A 31 -3.69 -2.59 10.90
N THR A 32 -2.44 -2.68 11.36
CA THR A 32 -1.26 -2.38 10.53
C THR A 32 -1.09 -3.38 9.39
N LEU A 33 -1.35 -4.67 9.64
CA LEU A 33 -1.28 -5.71 8.63
C LEU A 33 -2.37 -5.55 7.56
N LEU A 34 -3.58 -5.16 7.97
CA LEU A 34 -4.68 -4.83 7.07
C LEU A 34 -4.36 -3.63 6.16
N CYS A 35 -3.66 -2.63 6.68
CA CYS A 35 -3.27 -1.44 5.92
C CYS A 35 -2.25 -1.75 4.81
N LEU A 36 -1.32 -2.69 5.07
CA LEU A 36 -0.24 -3.02 4.12
C LEU A 36 -0.69 -3.85 2.91
N ALA A 37 -1.87 -4.48 2.97
CA ALA A 37 -2.34 -5.40 1.91
C ALA A 37 -2.91 -4.70 0.66
N ASN A 38 -3.11 -3.37 0.68
CA ASN A 38 -3.82 -2.66 -0.39
C ASN A 38 -2.89 -1.79 -1.25
N THR A 39 -1.88 -2.38 -1.88
CA THR A 39 -1.07 -1.69 -2.89
C THR A 39 -1.60 -2.00 -4.29
N ALA A 40 -2.21 -1.02 -4.95
CA ALA A 40 -2.54 -1.13 -6.37
C ALA A 40 -1.32 -0.74 -7.20
N TRP A 41 -0.81 -1.66 -8.02
CA TRP A 41 0.23 -1.35 -9.00
C TRP A 41 -0.43 -0.71 -10.23
N ALA A 42 -0.09 0.54 -10.52
CA ALA A 42 -0.44 1.21 -11.77
C ALA A 42 0.85 1.51 -12.52
N ASP A 43 1.00 0.93 -13.71
CA ASP A 43 2.14 1.24 -14.58
C ASP A 43 1.83 2.49 -15.40
N THR A 44 2.86 3.24 -15.78
CA THR A 44 2.69 4.46 -16.59
C THR A 44 3.48 4.34 -17.88
N GLY A 45 2.84 4.74 -18.98
CA GLY A 45 3.44 4.70 -20.31
C GLY A 45 3.42 6.08 -20.97
N VAL A 46 4.37 6.28 -21.88
CA VAL A 46 4.37 7.44 -22.79
C VAL A 46 4.13 6.94 -24.20
N ILE A 47 3.20 7.60 -24.91
CA ILE A 47 2.89 7.27 -26.29
C ILE A 47 4.03 7.71 -27.21
N LYS A 48 4.66 6.74 -27.88
CA LYS A 48 5.73 7.00 -28.87
C LYS A 48 5.22 7.25 -30.28
N GLY A 49 4.06 6.69 -30.64
CA GLY A 49 3.43 6.91 -31.95
C GLY A 49 2.97 8.35 -32.13
N SER A 50 3.05 8.89 -33.34
CA SER A 50 2.61 10.25 -33.66
C SER A 50 1.14 10.47 -33.29
N VAL A 51 0.28 9.52 -33.65
CA VAL A 51 -1.15 9.49 -33.34
C VAL A 51 -1.56 8.02 -33.10
N VAL A 52 -2.22 7.75 -31.97
CA VAL A 52 -2.71 6.42 -31.60
C VAL A 52 -4.21 6.46 -31.35
N ASN A 53 -4.92 5.46 -31.88
CA ASN A 53 -6.37 5.32 -31.69
C ASN A 53 -6.68 4.41 -30.49
N ILE A 54 -7.49 4.91 -29.56
CA ILE A 54 -8.02 4.13 -28.43
C ILE A 54 -9.26 3.39 -28.91
N ARG A 55 -9.29 2.07 -28.70
CA ARG A 55 -10.44 1.21 -29.05
C ARG A 55 -11.18 0.76 -27.79
N SER A 56 -12.49 0.53 -27.91
CA SER A 56 -13.34 0.11 -26.79
C SER A 56 -13.05 -1.29 -26.23
N GLY A 57 -12.30 -2.11 -26.97
CA GLY A 57 -11.96 -3.47 -26.56
C GLY A 57 -10.71 -4.01 -27.25
N PRO A 58 -10.26 -5.21 -26.84
CA PRO A 58 -9.06 -5.84 -27.39
C PRO A 58 -9.28 -6.28 -28.83
N GLY A 59 -8.50 -5.73 -29.76
CA GLY A 59 -8.53 -6.09 -31.18
C GLY A 59 -9.02 -4.97 -32.11
N THR A 60 -8.92 -5.19 -33.42
CA THR A 60 -9.18 -4.17 -34.45
C THR A 60 -10.64 -4.01 -34.84
N ASN A 61 -11.50 -4.95 -34.45
CA ASN A 61 -12.93 -4.95 -34.76
C ASN A 61 -13.75 -4.07 -33.81
N HIS A 62 -13.14 -3.57 -32.73
CA HIS A 62 -13.76 -2.66 -31.79
C HIS A 62 -13.71 -1.23 -32.30
N GLU A 63 -14.76 -0.47 -32.00
CA GLU A 63 -14.89 0.94 -32.36
C GLU A 63 -13.78 1.78 -31.72
N ILE A 64 -13.40 2.85 -32.43
CA ILE A 64 -12.45 3.85 -31.92
C ILE A 64 -13.23 4.82 -31.05
N VAL A 65 -12.87 4.88 -29.77
CA VAL A 65 -13.52 5.76 -28.77
C VAL A 65 -12.74 7.04 -28.52
N GLY A 66 -11.53 7.15 -29.07
CA GLY A 66 -10.73 8.36 -28.96
C GLY A 66 -9.37 8.25 -29.64
N THR A 67 -8.63 9.35 -29.60
CA THR A 67 -7.31 9.46 -30.20
C THR A 67 -6.38 10.19 -29.23
N ILE A 68 -5.16 9.70 -29.10
CA ILE A 68 -4.12 10.28 -28.25
C ILE A 68 -2.87 10.59 -29.07
N TYR A 69 -2.21 11.68 -28.72
CA TYR A 69 -1.03 12.18 -29.41
C TYR A 69 0.26 11.74 -28.71
N GLN A 70 1.35 11.76 -29.47
CA GLN A 70 2.70 11.50 -28.97
C GLN A 70 3.01 12.31 -27.70
N GLY A 71 3.73 11.70 -26.76
CA GLY A 71 4.15 12.36 -25.52
C GLY A 71 3.06 12.44 -24.45
N THR A 72 1.83 12.02 -24.77
CA THR A 72 0.77 11.91 -23.77
C THR A 72 1.11 10.79 -22.78
N GLN A 73 1.08 11.10 -21.48
CA GLN A 73 1.26 10.12 -20.42
C GLN A 73 -0.07 9.41 -20.15
N VAL A 74 -0.02 8.09 -20.08
CA VAL A 74 -1.21 7.25 -19.83
C VAL A 74 -0.93 6.27 -18.71
N THR A 75 -1.95 6.00 -17.91
CA THR A 75 -1.90 4.95 -16.88
C THR A 75 -2.35 3.63 -17.50
N ILE A 76 -1.55 2.59 -17.31
CA ILE A 76 -1.79 1.25 -17.83
C ILE A 76 -2.45 0.45 -16.71
N SER A 77 -3.75 0.21 -16.84
CA SER A 77 -4.51 -0.60 -15.88
C SER A 77 -4.33 -2.10 -16.13
N GLN A 78 -4.23 -2.54 -17.39
CA GLN A 78 -4.05 -3.93 -17.77
C GLN A 78 -3.28 -4.06 -19.10
N LYS A 79 -2.49 -5.13 -19.24
CA LYS A 79 -1.80 -5.49 -20.48
C LYS A 79 -2.23 -6.89 -20.92
N THR A 80 -2.78 -7.02 -22.13
CA THR A 80 -3.17 -8.30 -22.72
C THR A 80 -2.48 -8.45 -24.07
N GLY A 81 -1.65 -9.49 -24.22
CA GLY A 81 -0.82 -9.75 -25.40
C GLY A 81 0.68 -9.55 -25.13
N GLY A 82 1.39 -10.65 -24.89
CA GLY A 82 2.86 -10.69 -24.99
C GLY A 82 3.27 -10.70 -26.47
N LEU A 83 4.40 -10.14 -26.89
CA LEU A 83 5.73 -10.24 -26.31
C LEU A 83 6.43 -8.87 -26.28
N VAL A 84 7.46 -8.78 -25.44
CA VAL A 84 8.48 -7.72 -25.45
C VAL A 84 9.14 -7.58 -26.81
#